data_AF-A0A949NYA2-F1
#
_entry.id   AF-A0A949NYA2-F1
#
_cell.length_a   1.000
_cell.length_b   1.000
_cell.length_c   1.000
_cell.angle_alpha   90.00
_cell.angle_beta   90.00
_cell.angle_gamma   90.00
#
_symmetry.space_group_name_H-M   'P 1'
#
loop_
_entity.id
_entity.type
_entity.pdbx_description
1 polymer ?
#
loop_
_entity_poly.entity_id
_entity_poly.type
_entity_poly.pdbx_seq_one_letter_code
_entity_poly.pdbx_strand_id
1 'polypeptide(L)'
;MALFGDKKSKEDKEQEKLQQFMDRYQLEDLDEKDMVVLKRIATDLTGNALFKMGMAFSFAKAEEQAKVSYLSALVEQNWMIIRQLSRMNKAIEKLASK
;
A
#
# COMPACT_ATOMS: atom_id res chain seq x y z
N MET A 1 -1.48 9.91 -34.14
CA MET A 1 -0.24 10.29 -33.43
C MET A 1 -0.63 11.03 -32.15
N ALA A 2 -0.64 10.36 -31.01
CA ALA A 2 -0.88 10.98 -29.70
C ALA A 2 -0.19 10.15 -28.61
N LEU A 3 1.13 9.96 -28.74
CA LEU A 3 1.92 9.07 -27.87
C LEU A 3 2.92 9.82 -26.96
N PHE A 4 2.83 11.15 -26.87
CA PHE A 4 3.72 11.94 -26.02
C PHE A 4 2.92 13.03 -25.30
N GLY A 5 2.09 12.60 -24.34
CA GLY A 5 1.69 13.47 -23.23
C GLY A 5 2.83 13.55 -22.21
N ASP A 6 2.96 14.68 -21.54
CA ASP A 6 4.02 15.04 -20.59
C ASP A 6 4.63 13.85 -19.83
N LYS A 7 5.95 13.68 -19.97
CA LYS A 7 6.71 12.71 -19.18
C LYS A 7 6.75 13.20 -17.72
N LYS A 8 5.77 12.78 -16.93
CA LYS A 8 5.82 12.87 -15.45
C LYS A 8 7.18 12.39 -14.94
N SER A 9 7.76 13.15 -14.01
CA SER A 9 9.01 12.80 -13.34
C SER A 9 8.88 11.45 -12.64
N LYS A 10 10.01 10.79 -12.36
CA LYS A 10 10.02 9.58 -11.54
C LYS A 10 9.41 9.84 -10.15
N GLU A 11 9.68 11.01 -9.58
CA GLU A 11 9.14 11.42 -8.28
C GLU A 11 7.62 11.61 -8.31
N ASP A 12 7.09 12.26 -9.36
CA ASP A 12 5.63 12.45 -9.52
C ASP A 12 4.89 11.11 -9.59
N LYS A 13 5.49 10.13 -10.28
CA LYS A 13 4.92 8.77 -10.38
C LYS A 13 4.96 8.02 -9.06
N GLU A 14 5.99 8.23 -8.25
CA GLU A 14 6.07 7.65 -6.91
C GLU A 14 5.04 8.27 -5.97
N GLN A 15 4.85 9.58 -6.03
CA GLN A 15 3.84 10.28 -5.25
C GLN A 15 2.42 9.85 -5.64
N GLU A 16 2.11 9.75 -6.93
CA GLU A 16 0.79 9.25 -7.36
C GLU A 16 0.51 7.83 -6.90
N LYS A 17 1.51 6.95 -6.95
CA LYS A 17 1.37 5.58 -6.43
C LYS A 17 1.13 5.61 -4.93
N LEU A 18 1.89 6.40 -4.18
CA LEU A 18 1.71 6.55 -2.74
C LEU A 18 0.28 7.02 -2.42
N GLN A 19 -0.22 8.01 -3.15
CA GLN A 19 -1.58 8.52 -2.98
C GLN A 19 -2.62 7.43 -3.25
N GLN A 20 -2.52 6.69 -4.36
CA GLN A 20 -3.42 5.58 -4.66
C GLN A 20 -3.40 4.49 -3.58
N PHE A 21 -2.24 4.24 -2.97
CA PHE A 21 -2.11 3.31 -1.84
C PHE A 21 -2.80 3.83 -0.59
N MET A 22 -2.60 5.11 -0.24
CA MET A 22 -3.27 5.73 0.91
C MET A 22 -4.79 5.67 0.76
N ASP A 23 -5.32 6.03 -0.41
CA ASP A 23 -6.75 6.02 -0.69
C ASP A 23 -7.33 4.59 -0.64
N ARG A 24 -6.60 3.61 -1.19
CA ARG A 24 -7.03 2.20 -1.20
C ARG A 24 -7.19 1.64 0.22
N TYR A 25 -6.28 1.99 1.12
CA TYR A 25 -6.26 1.45 2.48
C TYR A 25 -6.82 2.40 3.54
N GLN A 26 -7.29 3.59 3.12
CA GLN A 26 -7.89 4.62 3.96
C GLN A 26 -6.93 5.04 5.09
N LEU A 27 -5.73 5.46 4.68
CA LEU A 27 -4.59 5.81 5.54
C LEU A 27 -4.32 7.31 5.62
N GLU A 28 -5.32 8.15 5.35
CA GLU A 28 -5.22 9.62 5.29
C GLU A 28 -4.88 10.25 6.65
N ASP A 29 -5.06 9.47 7.71
CA ASP A 29 -4.98 9.88 9.10
C ASP A 29 -3.62 9.56 9.77
N LEU A 30 -2.65 9.02 9.03
CA LEU A 30 -1.33 8.66 9.53
C LEU A 30 -0.45 9.89 9.78
N ASP A 31 0.46 9.79 10.75
CA ASP A 31 1.40 10.86 11.05
C ASP A 31 2.57 10.92 10.03
N GLU A 32 3.35 12.01 10.06
CA GLU A 32 4.46 12.22 9.12
C GLU A 32 5.58 11.17 9.25
N LYS A 33 5.80 10.61 10.45
CA LYS A 33 6.84 9.60 10.67
C LYS A 33 6.42 8.26 10.09
N ASP A 34 5.16 7.89 10.30
CA ASP A 34 4.51 6.73 9.70
C ASP A 34 4.50 6.82 8.18
N MET A 35 4.38 8.04 7.61
CA MET A 35 4.39 8.27 6.17
C MET A 35 5.71 7.83 5.48
N VAL A 36 6.85 8.01 6.15
CA VAL A 36 8.16 7.56 5.61
C VAL A 36 8.21 6.04 5.51
N VAL A 37 7.72 5.36 6.56
CA VAL A 37 7.64 3.89 6.60
C VAL A 37 6.62 3.40 5.56
N LEU A 38 5.48 4.08 5.44
CA LEU A 38 4.44 3.82 4.47
C LEU A 38 4.98 3.83 3.04
N LYS A 39 5.74 4.87 2.67
CA LYS A 39 6.32 5.01 1.32
C LYS A 39 7.20 3.81 0.96
N ARG A 40 8.00 3.33 1.91
CA ARG A 40 8.84 2.14 1.72
C ARG A 40 7.99 0.89 1.51
N ILE A 41 7.01 0.65 2.38
CA ILE A 41 6.13 -0.53 2.29
C ILE A 41 5.35 -0.53 0.97
N ALA A 42 4.78 0.61 0.56
CA ALA A 42 4.04 0.73 -0.70
C ALA A 42 4.92 0.43 -1.93
N THR A 43 6.19 0.84 -1.89
CA THR A 43 7.17 0.56 -2.95
C THR A 43 7.45 -0.94 -3.06
N ASP A 44 7.73 -1.60 -1.93
CA ASP A 44 8.00 -3.04 -1.87
C ASP A 44 6.76 -3.86 -2.31
N LEU A 45 5.56 -3.45 -1.88
CA LEU A 45 4.31 -4.10 -2.26
C LEU A 45 3.97 -3.94 -3.75
N THR A 46 4.31 -2.79 -4.36
CA THR A 46 4.13 -2.59 -5.80
C THR A 46 5.02 -3.54 -6.60
N GLY A 47 6.27 -3.76 -6.16
CA GLY A 47 7.16 -4.76 -6.73
C GLY A 47 6.57 -6.17 -6.62
N ASN A 48 6.04 -6.52 -5.45
CA ASN A 48 5.35 -7.78 -5.25
C ASN A 48 4.09 -7.91 -6.11
N ALA A 49 3.28 -6.87 -6.29
CA ALA A 49 2.10 -6.90 -7.14
C ALA A 49 2.45 -7.21 -8.61
N LEU A 50 3.53 -6.62 -9.12
CA LEU A 50 4.05 -6.94 -10.46
C LEU A 50 4.53 -8.40 -10.55
N PHE A 51 5.21 -8.89 -9.52
CA PHE A 51 5.62 -10.30 -9.43
C PHE A 51 4.42 -11.26 -9.40
N LYS A 52 3.38 -10.94 -8.63
CA LYS A 52 2.11 -11.71 -8.57
C LYS A 52 1.43 -11.76 -9.93
N MET A 53 1.37 -10.62 -10.62
CA MET A 53 0.86 -10.54 -12.00
C MET A 53 1.67 -11.43 -12.94
N GLY A 54 3.01 -11.38 -12.86
CA GLY A 54 3.90 -12.26 -13.62
C GLY A 54 3.65 -13.75 -13.36
N MET A 55 3.43 -14.15 -12.10
CA MET A 55 3.10 -15.55 -11.75
C MET A 55 1.73 -16.00 -12.27
N ALA A 56 0.74 -15.11 -12.23
CA ALA A 56 -0.58 -15.41 -12.78
C ALA A 56 -0.51 -15.65 -14.30
N PHE A 57 0.32 -14.87 -15.01
CA PHE A 57 0.53 -15.04 -16.45
C PHE A 57 1.49 -16.19 -16.81
N SER A 58 2.37 -16.62 -15.89
CA SER A 58 3.36 -17.68 -16.15
C SER A 58 2.86 -19.12 -15.93
N PHE A 59 1.55 -19.31 -15.72
CA PHE A 59 0.94 -20.61 -15.37
C PHE A 59 1.61 -21.26 -14.15
N ALA A 60 1.97 -20.46 -13.13
CA ALA A 60 2.50 -20.98 -11.88
C ALA A 60 1.56 -22.04 -11.28
N LYS A 61 2.10 -23.06 -10.61
CA LYS A 61 1.32 -24.14 -9.98
C LYS A 61 0.24 -23.55 -9.06
N ALA A 62 -0.94 -24.16 -9.02
CA ALA A 62 -2.07 -23.69 -8.21
C ALA A 62 -1.70 -23.49 -6.72
N GLU A 63 -0.82 -24.33 -6.18
CA GLU A 63 -0.30 -24.20 -4.81
C GLU A 63 0.45 -22.88 -4.60
N GLU A 64 1.31 -22.48 -5.55
CA GLU A 64 2.06 -21.22 -5.46
C GLU A 64 1.13 -20.02 -5.60
N GLN A 65 0.12 -20.10 -6.47
CA GLN A 65 -0.92 -19.07 -6.56
C GLN A 65 -1.74 -18.93 -5.26
N ALA A 66 -2.04 -20.04 -4.60
CA ALA A 66 -2.75 -20.04 -3.32
C ALA A 66 -1.92 -19.40 -2.20
N LYS A 67 -0.62 -19.74 -2.07
CA LYS A 67 0.31 -19.10 -1.11
C LYS A 67 0.37 -17.60 -1.31
N VAL A 68 0.50 -17.17 -2.56
CA VAL A 68 0.53 -15.77 -2.95
C VAL A 68 -0.75 -15.03 -2.58
N SER A 69 -1.91 -15.67 -2.78
CA SER A 69 -3.22 -15.13 -2.42
C SER A 69 -3.36 -14.97 -0.92
N TYR A 70 -2.95 -15.98 -0.14
CA TYR A 70 -2.93 -15.90 1.32
C TYR A 70 -2.03 -14.77 1.83
N LEU A 71 -0.82 -14.63 1.27
CA LEU A 71 0.08 -13.53 1.59
C LEU A 71 -0.52 -12.16 1.20
N SER A 72 -1.31 -12.06 0.12
CA SER A 72 -2.07 -10.83 -0.18
C SER A 72 -3.04 -10.49 0.95
N ALA A 73 -3.83 -11.46 1.41
CA ALA A 73 -4.81 -11.25 2.47
C ALA A 73 -4.16 -10.83 3.80
N LEU A 74 -3.00 -11.38 4.16
CA LEU A 74 -2.25 -10.96 5.34
C LEU A 74 -1.77 -9.50 5.24
N VAL A 75 -1.30 -9.08 4.06
CA VAL A 75 -0.91 -7.69 3.84
C VAL A 75 -2.11 -6.75 4.01
N GLU A 76 -3.26 -7.09 3.44
CA GLU A 76 -4.49 -6.31 3.60
C GLU A 76 -4.94 -6.24 5.07
N GLN A 77 -4.85 -7.36 5.80
CA GLN A 77 -5.13 -7.40 7.23
C GLN A 77 -4.19 -6.49 8.03
N ASN A 78 -2.90 -6.48 7.72
CA ASN A 78 -1.93 -5.62 8.41
C ASN A 78 -2.28 -4.13 8.24
N TRP A 79 -2.75 -3.72 7.06
CA TRP A 79 -3.21 -2.34 6.84
C TRP A 79 -4.43 -1.99 7.67
N MET A 80 -5.41 -2.91 7.76
CA MET A 80 -6.55 -2.71 8.64
C MET A 80 -6.12 -2.54 10.11
N ILE A 81 -5.14 -3.33 10.57
CA ILE A 81 -4.59 -3.21 11.93
C ILE A 81 -3.96 -1.82 12.13
N ILE A 82 -3.08 -1.39 11.22
CA ILE A 82 -2.44 -0.06 11.30
C ILE A 82 -3.49 1.05 11.42
N ARG A 83 -4.54 1.00 10.60
CA ARG A 83 -5.64 1.97 10.65
C ARG A 83 -6.39 1.93 11.98
N GLN A 84 -6.67 0.74 12.52
CA GLN A 84 -7.30 0.59 13.83
C GLN A 84 -6.45 1.16 14.96
N LEU A 85 -5.14 0.91 14.93
CA LEU A 85 -4.19 1.44 15.91
C LEU A 85 -4.14 2.98 15.84
N SER A 86 -4.09 3.56 14.64
CA SER A 86 -4.11 5.02 14.46
C SER A 86 -5.39 5.65 15.03
N ARG A 87 -6.58 5.07 14.74
CA ARG A 87 -7.86 5.53 15.30
C ARG A 87 -7.88 5.47 16.83
N MET A 88 -7.34 4.39 17.40
CA MET A 88 -7.26 4.21 18.84
C MET A 88 -6.32 5.23 19.50
N ASN A 89 -5.15 5.50 18.91
CA ASN A 89 -4.22 6.51 19.41
C ASN A 89 -4.87 7.90 19.47
N LYS A 90 -5.53 8.33 18.37
CA LYS A 90 -6.26 9.61 18.34
C LYS A 90 -7.35 9.69 19.41
N ALA A 91 -8.07 8.60 19.65
CA ALA A 91 -9.09 8.54 20.69
C ALA A 91 -8.47 8.68 22.10
N ILE A 92 -7.33 8.04 22.36
CA ILE A 92 -6.61 8.13 23.64
C ILE A 92 -6.08 9.55 23.87
N GLU A 93 -5.45 10.17 22.87
CA GLU A 93 -4.95 11.55 22.97
C GLU A 93 -6.07 12.55 23.27
N LYS A 94 -7.25 12.36 22.65
CA LYS A 94 -8.44 13.18 22.92
C LYS A 94 -8.98 13.01 24.34
N LEU A 95 -8.80 11.84 24.95
CA LEU A 95 -9.16 11.60 26.35
C LEU A 95 -8.13 12.20 27.31
N ALA A 96 -6.84 12.10 26.99
CA ALA A 96 -5.75 12.61 27.83
C ALA A 96 -5.62 14.15 27.82
N SER A 97 -6.18 14.82 26.81
CA SER A 97 -6.21 16.29 26.68
C SER A 97 -7.44 16.95 27.35
N LYS A 98 -8.27 16.17 28.04
CA LYS A 98 -9.34 16.65 28.93
C LYS A 98 -8.88 16.67 30.38
#